data_AF-B1KGI9-F1
#
_entry.id   AF-B1KGI9-F1
#
_cell.length_a   1.000
_cell.length_b   1.000
_cell.length_c   1.000
_cell.angle_alpha   90.00
_cell.angle_beta   90.00
_cell.angle_gamma   90.00
#
_symmetry.space_group_name_H-M   'P 1'
#
loop_
_entity.id
_entity.type
_entity.pdbx_description
1 polymer ?
#
loop_
_entity_poly.entity_id
_entity_poly.type
_entity_poly.pdbx_seq_one_letter_code
_entity_poly.pdbx_strand_id
1 'polypeptide(L)'
;MDLLLILTYTAICIAIFKIFKIPLTKWTVPTAILGGVFIVGALILLMNYNHPYTPFAKEYFVSTPINPAVRGVVTSVEVEPNVPVKKGDVLFRLDPTPFEAIVKQKRAALVSAEQEVPQLEAAWQSALANVERAEADRDRTKSAYDRYAKGKKRGGANSPFTELELDNKRQLYLASEAQLTVAQAEELRVRLAFESNVDGVNTKVAGIQGQLEKALFDLEMTVVRAPADGMVTQMALRPGIVAVPMPLRSLMSFIPDEDRYFAGAFWQNSLLRLKEGDEAEVILDGAPGEVFIGKVAKILPAMAEGEIQSSGALISSRNLMQRGRVIVLIEIDHHEIRDKFPAGVSGQAAIYTDHFSHVAVMRKVLLRMQGWLNYLFH
;
A
#
# COMPACT_ATOMS: atom_id res chain seq x y z
N MET A 1 6.33 29.71 29.16
CA MET A 1 7.77 29.46 29.40
C MET A 1 8.56 30.74 29.71
N ASP A 2 8.88 31.59 28.73
CA ASP A 2 9.81 32.73 28.95
C ASP A 2 9.27 33.78 29.94
N LEU A 3 7.96 34.02 29.92
CA LEU A 3 7.30 34.91 30.89
C LEU A 3 7.45 34.38 32.34
N LEU A 4 7.39 33.07 32.55
CA LEU A 4 7.56 32.47 33.88
C LEU A 4 8.98 32.67 34.42
N LEU A 5 9.99 32.56 33.55
CA LEU A 5 11.38 32.86 33.92
C LEU A 5 11.57 34.33 34.32
N ILE A 6 10.94 35.25 33.58
CA ILE A 6 11.00 36.68 33.91
C ILE A 6 10.29 36.94 35.24
N LEU A 7 9.08 36.41 35.45
CA LEU A 7 8.31 36.60 36.67
C LEU A 7 9.02 36.02 37.91
N THR A 8 9.60 34.83 37.79
CA THR A 8 10.37 34.21 38.89
C THR A 8 11.63 35.01 39.22
N TYR A 9 12.37 35.50 38.21
CA TYR A 9 13.50 36.39 38.43
C TYR A 9 13.07 37.71 39.09
N THR A 10 11.99 38.34 38.63
CA THR A 10 11.44 39.56 39.25
C THR A 10 11.04 39.33 40.70
N ALA A 11 10.39 38.21 41.01
CA ALA A 11 10.02 37.85 42.38
C ALA A 11 11.25 37.67 43.28
N ILE A 12 12.30 37.00 42.79
CA ILE A 12 13.57 36.82 43.51
C ILE A 12 14.24 38.17 43.77
N CYS A 13 14.31 39.05 42.77
CA CYS A 13 14.84 40.41 42.94
C CYS A 13 14.06 41.18 44.01
N ILE A 14 12.72 41.19 43.97
CA ILE A 14 11.89 41.84 44.98
C ILE A 14 12.17 41.27 46.38
N ALA A 15 12.28 39.94 46.50
CA ALA A 15 12.59 39.28 47.76
C ALA A 15 13.96 39.68 48.31
N ILE A 16 15.00 39.72 47.46
CA ILE A 16 16.36 40.12 47.84
C ILE A 16 16.38 41.58 48.33
N PHE A 17 15.78 42.51 47.59
CA PHE A 17 15.72 43.92 47.99
C PHE A 17 14.99 44.10 49.33
N LYS A 18 13.93 43.30 49.58
CA LYS A 18 13.13 43.37 50.81
C LYS A 18 13.81 42.72 52.01
N ILE A 19 14.45 41.56 51.83
CA ILE A 19 15.12 40.80 52.90
C ILE A 19 16.41 41.48 53.33
N PHE A 20 17.24 41.89 52.36
CA PHE A 20 18.54 42.52 52.63
C PHE A 20 18.46 44.03 52.85
N LYS A 21 17.25 44.62 52.81
CA LYS A 21 17.00 46.07 52.97
C LYS A 21 17.94 46.94 52.13
N ILE A 22 18.19 46.54 50.89
CA ILE A 22 19.11 47.25 49.99
C ILE A 22 18.47 48.59 49.60
N PRO A 23 19.19 49.72 49.72
CA PRO A 23 18.63 51.02 49.36
C PRO A 23 18.34 51.10 47.85
N LEU A 24 17.14 51.57 47.53
CA LEU A 24 16.71 51.89 46.16
C LEU A 24 17.43 53.16 45.69
N THR A 25 18.66 53.01 45.23
CA THR A 25 19.47 54.10 44.68
C THR A 25 19.36 54.13 43.16
N LYS A 26 19.76 55.26 42.55
CA LYS A 26 19.77 55.44 41.09
C LYS A 26 20.59 54.40 40.33
N TRP A 27 21.47 53.64 41.01
CA TRP A 27 22.34 52.63 40.42
C TRP A 27 21.94 51.20 40.76
N THR A 28 21.37 50.91 41.94
CA THR A 28 21.01 49.54 42.34
C THR A 28 19.86 48.97 41.51
N VAL A 29 18.87 49.79 41.14
CA VAL A 29 17.73 49.33 40.33
C VAL A 29 18.14 49.07 38.87
N PRO A 30 18.83 49.97 38.14
CA PRO A 30 19.23 49.70 36.77
C PRO A 30 20.24 48.55 36.62
N THR A 31 21.16 48.40 37.58
CA THR A 31 22.12 47.27 37.56
C THR A 31 21.45 45.93 37.82
N ALA A 32 20.44 45.86 38.70
CA ALA A 32 19.64 44.65 38.89
C ALA A 32 18.79 44.28 37.67
N ILE A 33 18.26 45.27 36.96
CA ILE A 33 17.52 45.07 35.70
C ILE A 33 18.47 44.61 34.60
N LEU A 34 19.58 45.30 34.37
CA LEU A 34 20.59 44.93 33.36
C LEU A 34 21.22 43.56 33.64
N GLY A 35 21.60 43.30 34.89
CA GLY A 35 22.09 41.99 35.33
C GLY A 35 21.04 40.90 35.12
N GLY A 36 19.77 41.21 35.35
CA GLY A 36 18.66 40.30 35.09
C GLY A 36 18.46 39.97 33.63
N VAL A 37 18.45 40.97 32.77
CA VAL A 37 18.37 40.77 31.31
C VAL A 37 19.55 39.91 30.83
N PHE A 38 20.75 40.16 31.35
CA PHE A 38 21.93 39.36 30.99
C PHE A 38 21.85 37.92 31.50
N ILE A 39 21.54 37.69 32.78
CA ILE A 39 21.48 36.36 33.38
C ILE A 39 20.33 35.54 32.79
N VAL A 40 19.12 36.10 32.77
CA VAL A 40 17.94 35.43 32.23
C VAL A 40 18.08 35.22 30.72
N GLY A 41 18.60 36.21 29.99
CA GLY A 41 18.88 36.09 28.55
C GLY A 41 19.92 35.00 28.24
N ALA A 42 21.03 34.97 28.97
CA ALA A 42 22.05 33.93 28.83
C ALA A 42 21.50 32.54 29.20
N LEU A 43 20.70 32.44 30.25
CA LEU A 43 20.05 31.19 30.67
C LEU A 43 19.06 30.69 29.62
N ILE A 44 18.19 31.56 29.09
CA ILE A 44 17.23 31.21 28.03
C ILE A 44 17.98 30.75 26.78
N LEU A 45 19.03 31.45 26.38
CA LEU A 45 19.82 31.09 25.20
C LEU A 45 20.49 29.73 25.38
N LEU A 46 21.14 29.51 26.52
CA LEU A 46 21.82 28.24 26.82
C LEU A 46 20.83 27.08 26.93
N MET A 47 19.66 27.31 27.54
CA MET A 47 18.60 26.32 27.66
C MET A 47 17.94 26.01 26.32
N ASN A 48 17.57 27.01 25.51
CA ASN A 48 16.97 26.79 24.18
C ASN A 48 17.93 26.13 23.20
N TYR A 49 19.23 26.40 23.32
CA TYR A 49 20.25 25.81 22.47
C TYR A 49 20.55 24.36 22.82
N ASN A 50 20.62 24.00 24.11
CA ASN A 50 20.98 22.64 24.56
C ASN A 50 19.76 21.74 24.85
N HIS A 51 18.63 22.30 25.28
CA HIS A 51 17.42 21.54 25.60
C HIS A 51 16.23 22.14 24.83
N PRO A 52 16.07 21.74 23.56
CA PRO A 52 15.04 22.27 22.68
C PRO A 52 13.64 22.12 23.28
N TYR A 53 12.83 23.15 23.10
CA TYR A 53 11.42 23.16 23.49
C TYR A 53 10.57 23.57 22.30
N THR A 54 9.39 22.97 22.19
CA THR A 54 8.37 23.38 21.23
C THR A 54 6.99 23.41 21.88
N PRO A 55 6.21 24.48 21.68
CA PRO A 55 4.80 24.48 22.01
C PRO A 55 3.94 23.78 20.95
N PHE A 56 4.55 23.25 19.89
CA PHE A 56 3.85 22.59 18.79
C PHE A 56 4.23 21.12 18.77
N ALA A 57 3.60 20.36 19.66
CA ALA A 57 3.63 18.90 19.63
C ALA A 57 2.22 18.36 19.39
N LYS A 58 2.11 17.29 18.62
CA LYS A 58 0.84 16.62 18.33
C LYS A 58 1.06 15.14 18.13
N GLU A 59 0.11 14.34 18.61
CA GLU A 59 0.06 12.91 18.31
C GLU A 59 -0.27 12.72 16.82
N TYR A 60 0.58 12.02 16.08
CA TYR A 60 0.31 11.62 14.71
C TYR A 60 -0.24 10.20 14.69
N PHE A 61 -1.29 10.01 13.91
CA PHE A 61 -1.85 8.70 13.61
C PHE A 61 -2.14 8.60 12.11
N VAL A 62 -2.06 7.40 11.57
CA VAL A 62 -2.41 7.14 10.19
C VAL A 62 -3.86 6.66 10.13
N SER A 63 -4.60 7.14 9.14
CA SER A 63 -5.91 6.59 8.82
C SER A 63 -5.93 6.09 7.39
N THR A 64 -6.56 4.93 7.19
CA THR A 64 -6.68 4.29 5.88
C THR A 64 -8.12 4.41 5.41
N PRO A 65 -8.40 5.08 4.28
CA PRO A 65 -9.74 5.08 3.70
C PRO A 65 -10.09 3.67 3.23
N ILE A 66 -11.22 3.12 3.68
CA ILE A 66 -11.67 1.80 3.23
C ILE A 66 -12.60 1.98 2.04
N ASN A 67 -12.16 1.51 0.88
CA ASN A 67 -12.93 1.49 -0.36
C ASN A 67 -13.03 0.04 -0.86
N PRO A 68 -14.16 -0.36 -1.48
CA PRO A 68 -14.29 -1.71 -2.02
C PRO A 68 -13.39 -1.91 -3.24
N ALA A 69 -12.90 -3.12 -3.49
CA ALA A 69 -12.14 -3.40 -4.72
C ALA A 69 -13.05 -3.46 -5.97
N VAL A 70 -14.34 -3.71 -5.78
CA VAL A 70 -15.35 -3.79 -6.85
C VAL A 70 -16.46 -2.77 -6.65
N ARG A 71 -17.13 -2.37 -7.74
CA ARG A 71 -18.29 -1.48 -7.68
C ARG A 71 -19.54 -2.29 -7.31
N GLY A 72 -20.30 -1.82 -6.33
CA GLY A 72 -21.54 -2.48 -5.91
C GLY A 72 -22.43 -1.61 -5.03
N VAL A 73 -23.69 -2.03 -4.85
CA VAL A 73 -24.61 -1.42 -3.89
C VAL A 73 -24.38 -2.06 -2.53
N VAL A 74 -24.25 -1.25 -1.48
CA VAL A 74 -24.07 -1.74 -0.10
C VAL A 74 -25.37 -2.37 0.39
N THR A 75 -25.33 -3.62 0.83
CA THR A 75 -26.48 -4.37 1.36
C THR A 75 -26.55 -4.30 2.88
N SER A 76 -25.43 -4.49 3.55
CA SER A 76 -25.31 -4.42 5.02
C SER A 76 -24.03 -3.71 5.43
N VAL A 77 -24.07 -3.05 6.59
CA VAL A 77 -22.91 -2.55 7.31
C VAL A 77 -22.92 -3.26 8.66
N GLU A 78 -21.88 -4.05 8.94
CA GLU A 78 -21.83 -5.00 10.07
C GLU A 78 -21.01 -4.49 11.26
N VAL A 79 -20.47 -3.28 11.16
CA VAL A 79 -19.65 -2.65 12.20
C VAL A 79 -20.29 -1.36 12.69
N GLU A 80 -20.04 -1.07 13.95
CA GLU A 80 -20.41 0.21 14.57
C GLU A 80 -19.21 1.18 14.54
N PRO A 81 -19.45 2.48 14.37
CA PRO A 81 -18.38 3.46 14.38
C PRO A 81 -17.76 3.60 15.78
N ASN A 82 -16.43 3.75 15.82
CA ASN A 82 -15.59 3.94 17.01
C ASN A 82 -15.55 2.72 17.95
N VAL A 83 -15.87 1.53 17.44
CA VAL A 83 -15.74 0.25 18.16
C VAL A 83 -14.53 -0.52 17.63
N PRO A 84 -13.72 -1.14 18.51
CA PRO A 84 -12.62 -2.01 18.08
C PRO A 84 -13.11 -3.18 17.26
N VAL A 85 -12.44 -3.44 16.14
CA VAL A 85 -12.64 -4.58 15.25
C VAL A 85 -11.31 -5.32 15.07
N LYS A 86 -11.40 -6.62 14.81
CA LYS A 86 -10.25 -7.47 14.55
C LYS A 86 -10.00 -7.60 13.06
N LYS A 87 -8.76 -7.92 12.71
CA LYS A 87 -8.37 -8.27 11.35
C LYS A 87 -9.27 -9.36 10.78
N GLY A 88 -9.84 -9.10 9.60
CA GLY A 88 -10.73 -10.03 8.91
C GLY A 88 -12.21 -9.90 9.28
N ASP A 89 -12.56 -9.10 10.29
CA ASP A 89 -13.96 -8.80 10.60
C ASP A 89 -14.63 -8.12 9.40
N VAL A 90 -15.89 -8.47 9.15
CA VAL A 90 -16.65 -7.91 8.03
C VAL A 90 -17.08 -6.50 8.38
N LEU A 91 -16.67 -5.53 7.57
CA LEU A 91 -17.04 -4.13 7.73
C LEU A 91 -18.40 -3.87 7.08
N PHE A 92 -18.53 -4.24 5.81
CA PHE A 92 -19.76 -4.10 5.04
C PHE A 92 -19.79 -5.08 3.87
N ARG A 93 -20.99 -5.32 3.34
CA ARG A 93 -21.21 -6.17 2.17
C ARG A 93 -21.81 -5.39 1.03
N LEU A 94 -21.41 -5.78 -0.17
CA LEU A 94 -22.03 -5.38 -1.42
C LEU A 94 -23.03 -6.44 -1.88
N ASP A 95 -23.95 -6.07 -2.75
CA ASP A 95 -24.87 -7.00 -3.41
C ASP A 95 -24.08 -8.02 -4.25
N PRO A 96 -24.08 -9.32 -3.88
CA PRO A 96 -23.34 -10.35 -4.60
C PRO A 96 -24.05 -10.81 -5.86
N THR A 97 -25.35 -10.50 -6.03
CA THR A 97 -26.20 -11.09 -7.08
C THR A 97 -25.62 -10.94 -8.50
N PRO A 98 -25.10 -9.76 -8.91
CA PRO A 98 -24.49 -9.63 -10.24
C PRO A 98 -23.22 -10.48 -10.38
N PHE A 99 -22.42 -10.59 -9.33
CA PHE A 99 -21.15 -11.33 -9.34
C PHE A 99 -21.40 -12.85 -9.35
N GLU A 100 -22.38 -13.33 -8.60
CA GLU A 100 -22.81 -14.74 -8.63
C GLU A 100 -23.31 -15.15 -10.03
N ALA A 101 -24.04 -14.26 -10.71
CA ALA A 101 -24.48 -14.50 -12.09
C ALA A 101 -23.29 -14.66 -13.06
N ILE A 102 -22.26 -13.82 -12.92
CA ILE A 102 -21.03 -13.94 -13.72
C ILE A 102 -20.27 -15.22 -13.38
N VAL A 103 -20.14 -15.59 -12.11
CA VAL A 103 -19.52 -16.86 -11.70
C VAL A 103 -20.27 -18.05 -12.32
N LYS A 104 -21.61 -18.04 -12.28
CA LYS A 104 -22.44 -19.09 -12.91
C LYS A 104 -22.23 -19.15 -14.42
N GLN A 105 -22.15 -18.00 -15.09
CA GLN A 105 -21.87 -17.91 -16.53
C GLN A 105 -20.49 -18.49 -16.87
N LYS A 106 -19.44 -18.11 -16.12
CA LYS A 106 -18.07 -18.60 -16.35
C LYS A 106 -17.91 -20.08 -16.02
N ARG A 107 -18.60 -20.58 -14.99
CA ARG A 107 -18.65 -22.01 -14.69
C ARG A 107 -19.30 -22.82 -15.81
N ALA A 108 -20.40 -22.32 -16.39
CA ALA A 108 -21.03 -22.97 -17.54
C ALA A 108 -20.11 -22.96 -18.79
N ALA A 109 -19.42 -21.84 -19.03
CA ALA A 109 -18.44 -21.73 -20.10
C ALA A 109 -17.25 -22.70 -19.90
N LEU A 110 -16.81 -22.90 -18.66
CA LEU A 110 -15.74 -23.85 -18.34
C LEU A 110 -16.15 -25.27 -18.72
N VAL A 111 -17.34 -25.70 -18.28
CA VAL A 111 -17.89 -27.02 -18.65
C VAL A 111 -17.98 -27.17 -20.16
N SER A 112 -18.43 -26.14 -20.89
CA SER A 112 -18.48 -26.19 -22.36
C SER A 112 -17.09 -26.33 -22.99
N ALA A 113 -16.07 -25.65 -22.45
CA ALA A 113 -14.69 -25.74 -22.95
C ALA A 113 -14.07 -27.11 -22.62
N GLU A 114 -14.35 -27.65 -21.44
CA GLU A 114 -13.91 -29.00 -21.05
C GLU A 114 -14.51 -30.08 -21.96
N GLN A 115 -15.77 -29.93 -22.39
CA GLN A 115 -16.41 -30.84 -23.35
C GLN A 115 -15.86 -30.73 -24.78
N GLU A 116 -15.17 -29.64 -25.11
CA GLU A 116 -14.55 -29.47 -26.42
C GLU A 116 -13.24 -30.27 -26.54
N VAL A 117 -12.54 -30.51 -25.43
CA VAL A 117 -11.31 -31.32 -25.41
C VAL A 117 -11.52 -32.75 -25.91
N PRO A 118 -12.51 -33.54 -25.42
CA PRO A 118 -12.77 -34.87 -25.97
C PRO A 118 -13.32 -34.83 -27.41
N GLN A 119 -13.95 -33.72 -27.83
CA GLN A 119 -14.35 -33.54 -29.24
C GLN A 119 -13.12 -33.34 -30.14
N LEU A 120 -12.13 -32.57 -29.68
CA LEU A 120 -10.84 -32.39 -30.37
C LEU A 120 -10.06 -33.72 -30.43
N GLU A 121 -10.05 -34.49 -29.34
CA GLU A 121 -9.47 -35.84 -29.32
C GLU A 121 -10.16 -36.75 -30.35
N ALA A 122 -11.49 -36.81 -30.35
CA ALA A 122 -12.24 -37.63 -31.30
C ALA A 122 -12.01 -37.17 -32.77
N ALA A 123 -11.90 -35.86 -33.00
CA ALA A 123 -11.55 -35.31 -34.30
C ALA A 123 -10.12 -35.71 -34.73
N TRP A 124 -9.17 -35.71 -33.80
CA TRP A 124 -7.80 -36.14 -34.05
C TRP A 124 -7.74 -37.64 -34.41
N GLN A 125 -8.43 -38.50 -33.66
CA GLN A 125 -8.53 -39.93 -33.96
C GLN A 125 -9.17 -40.20 -35.34
N SER A 126 -10.19 -39.42 -35.71
CA SER A 126 -10.80 -39.49 -37.04
C SER A 126 -9.84 -39.05 -38.15
N ALA A 127 -9.08 -37.98 -37.94
CA ALA A 127 -8.06 -37.52 -38.88
C ALA A 127 -6.93 -38.55 -39.03
N LEU A 128 -6.49 -39.18 -37.94
CA LEU A 128 -5.50 -40.25 -37.94
C LEU A 128 -5.95 -41.46 -38.76
N ALA A 129 -7.19 -41.93 -38.56
CA ALA A 129 -7.77 -43.01 -39.37
C ALA A 129 -7.87 -42.65 -40.86
N ASN A 130 -8.08 -41.37 -41.18
CA ASN A 130 -8.08 -40.89 -42.57
C ASN A 130 -6.66 -40.90 -43.18
N VAL A 131 -5.62 -40.57 -42.41
CA VAL A 131 -4.23 -40.71 -42.84
C VAL A 131 -3.90 -42.17 -43.11
N GLU A 132 -4.26 -43.09 -42.22
CA GLU A 132 -4.03 -44.54 -42.39
C GLU A 132 -4.72 -45.06 -43.66
N ARG A 133 -5.96 -44.64 -43.92
CA ARG A 133 -6.68 -44.98 -45.15
C ARG A 133 -5.98 -44.42 -46.40
N ALA A 134 -5.54 -43.16 -46.37
CA ALA A 134 -4.85 -42.54 -47.51
C ALA A 134 -3.48 -43.17 -47.76
N GLU A 135 -2.78 -43.59 -46.70
CA GLU A 135 -1.52 -44.31 -46.76
C GLU A 135 -1.70 -45.69 -47.39
N ALA A 136 -2.71 -46.45 -46.95
CA ALA A 136 -3.04 -47.75 -47.53
C ALA A 136 -3.40 -47.64 -49.02
N ASP A 137 -4.12 -46.60 -49.44
CA ASP A 137 -4.41 -46.36 -50.86
C ASP A 137 -3.15 -46.01 -51.67
N ARG A 138 -2.29 -45.13 -51.13
CA ARG A 138 -0.99 -44.79 -51.72
C ARG A 138 -0.13 -46.03 -51.88
N ASP A 139 -0.06 -46.90 -50.88
CA ASP A 139 0.76 -48.11 -50.93
C ASP A 139 0.20 -49.13 -51.94
N ARG A 140 -1.13 -49.22 -52.06
CA ARG A 140 -1.81 -50.02 -53.09
C ARG A 140 -1.49 -49.53 -54.50
N THR A 141 -1.59 -48.22 -54.77
CA THR A 141 -1.30 -47.63 -56.10
C THR A 141 0.20 -47.69 -56.42
N LYS A 142 1.07 -47.46 -55.43
CA LYS A 142 2.52 -47.60 -55.55
C LYS A 142 2.92 -49.02 -55.89
N SER A 143 2.39 -50.00 -55.16
CA SER A 143 2.64 -51.42 -55.43
C SER A 143 2.14 -51.84 -56.81
N ALA A 144 1.05 -51.24 -57.31
CA ALA A 144 0.60 -51.45 -58.68
C ALA A 144 1.58 -50.83 -59.70
N TYR A 145 1.98 -49.57 -59.51
CA TYR A 145 2.96 -48.90 -60.37
C TYR A 145 4.30 -49.65 -60.41
N ASP A 146 4.86 -50.03 -59.25
CA ASP A 146 6.13 -50.74 -59.14
C ASP A 146 6.11 -52.10 -59.85
N ARG A 147 4.98 -52.83 -59.77
CA ARG A 147 4.80 -54.10 -60.50
C ARG A 147 4.84 -53.88 -62.01
N TYR A 148 4.14 -52.87 -62.52
CA TYR A 148 4.12 -52.55 -63.96
C TYR A 148 5.48 -52.03 -64.43
N ALA A 149 6.14 -51.17 -63.65
CA ALA A 149 7.48 -50.65 -63.95
C ALA A 149 8.53 -51.78 -64.01
N LYS A 150 8.52 -52.69 -63.03
CA LYS A 150 9.41 -53.88 -63.01
C LYS A 150 9.10 -54.83 -64.16
N GLY A 151 7.82 -55.07 -64.45
CA GLY A 151 7.38 -55.92 -65.56
C GLY A 151 7.86 -55.40 -66.92
N LYS A 152 7.67 -54.10 -67.17
CA LYS A 152 8.15 -53.44 -68.39
C LYS A 152 9.68 -53.48 -68.51
N LYS A 153 10.40 -53.18 -67.43
CA LYS A 153 11.87 -53.22 -67.41
C LYS A 153 12.42 -54.62 -67.68
N ARG A 154 11.77 -55.68 -67.17
CA ARG A 154 12.17 -57.08 -67.42
C ARG A 154 11.80 -57.57 -68.83
N GLY A 155 10.66 -57.12 -69.37
CA GLY A 155 10.19 -57.54 -70.70
C GLY A 155 10.89 -56.88 -71.88
N GLY A 156 11.53 -55.72 -71.68
CA GLY A 156 12.24 -55.00 -72.74
C GLY A 156 11.32 -54.67 -73.92
N ALA A 157 11.74 -54.99 -75.15
CA ALA A 157 10.94 -54.79 -76.37
C ALA A 157 9.71 -55.71 -76.47
N ASN A 158 9.67 -56.81 -75.70
CA ASN A 158 8.57 -57.79 -75.69
C ASN A 158 7.66 -57.65 -74.46
N SER A 159 7.71 -56.50 -73.78
CA SER A 159 6.83 -56.24 -72.62
C SER A 159 5.35 -56.22 -73.03
N PRO A 160 4.46 -56.91 -72.30
CA PRO A 160 3.02 -56.84 -72.55
C PRO A 160 2.39 -55.51 -72.08
N PHE A 161 3.15 -54.62 -71.44
CA PHE A 161 2.69 -53.34 -70.90
C PHE A 161 3.12 -52.15 -71.78
N THR A 162 2.17 -51.27 -72.11
CA THR A 162 2.39 -50.07 -72.95
C THR A 162 2.97 -48.88 -72.16
N GLU A 163 3.50 -47.87 -72.87
CA GLU A 163 3.92 -46.60 -72.25
C GLU A 163 2.77 -45.85 -71.57
N LEU A 164 1.63 -45.80 -72.25
CA LEU A 164 0.42 -45.14 -71.75
C LEU A 164 -0.08 -45.80 -70.45
N GLU A 165 -0.07 -47.13 -70.37
CA GLU A 165 -0.48 -47.84 -69.15
C GLU A 165 0.45 -47.54 -67.97
N LEU A 166 1.76 -47.48 -68.19
CA LEU A 166 2.71 -47.14 -67.14
C LEU A 166 2.51 -45.70 -66.65
N ASP A 167 2.33 -44.75 -67.56
CA ASP A 167 2.09 -43.35 -67.19
C ASP A 167 0.77 -43.18 -66.44
N ASN A 168 -0.30 -43.86 -66.86
CA ASN A 168 -1.57 -43.89 -66.13
C ASN A 168 -1.40 -44.41 -64.70
N LYS A 169 -0.63 -45.49 -64.50
CA LYS A 169 -0.33 -45.99 -63.13
C LYS A 169 0.52 -45.01 -62.33
N ARG A 170 1.46 -44.32 -62.98
CA ARG A 170 2.29 -43.29 -62.34
C ARG A 170 1.44 -42.10 -61.89
N GLN A 171 0.55 -41.60 -62.74
CA GLN A 171 -0.35 -40.50 -62.41
C GLN A 171 -1.30 -40.86 -61.25
N LEU A 172 -1.83 -42.09 -61.23
CA LEU A 172 -2.64 -42.59 -60.11
C LEU A 172 -1.86 -42.65 -58.79
N TYR A 173 -0.60 -43.10 -58.83
CA TYR A 173 0.29 -43.07 -57.67
C TYR A 173 0.50 -41.63 -57.17
N LEU A 174 0.89 -40.72 -58.04
CA LEU A 174 1.13 -39.31 -57.69
C LEU A 174 -0.13 -38.64 -57.13
N ALA A 175 -1.32 -38.97 -57.66
CA ALA A 175 -2.59 -38.48 -57.14
C ALA A 175 -2.86 -39.00 -55.70
N SER A 176 -2.65 -40.29 -55.44
CA SER A 176 -2.79 -40.85 -54.08
C SER A 176 -1.75 -40.32 -53.08
N GLU A 177 -0.53 -40.02 -53.56
CA GLU A 177 0.53 -39.39 -52.75
C GLU A 177 0.17 -37.95 -52.37
N ALA A 178 -0.40 -37.18 -53.32
CA ALA A 178 -0.94 -35.85 -53.02
C ALA A 178 -2.10 -35.93 -52.02
N GLN A 179 -2.99 -36.91 -52.15
CA GLN A 179 -4.11 -37.12 -51.22
C GLN A 179 -3.64 -37.47 -49.80
N LEU A 180 -2.60 -38.29 -49.66
CA LEU A 180 -1.96 -38.57 -48.37
C LEU A 180 -1.39 -37.30 -47.76
N THR A 181 -0.69 -36.48 -48.55
CA THR A 181 -0.13 -35.20 -48.08
C THR A 181 -1.23 -34.28 -47.54
N VAL A 182 -2.39 -34.21 -48.21
CA VAL A 182 -3.56 -33.44 -47.74
C VAL A 182 -4.11 -34.01 -46.44
N ALA A 183 -4.23 -35.34 -46.32
CA ALA A 183 -4.70 -35.98 -45.08
C ALA A 183 -3.75 -35.73 -43.91
N GLN A 184 -2.44 -35.79 -44.14
CA GLN A 184 -1.41 -35.50 -43.14
C GLN A 184 -1.44 -34.03 -42.70
N ALA A 185 -1.64 -33.09 -43.62
CA ALA A 185 -1.76 -31.67 -43.29
C ALA A 185 -3.00 -31.39 -42.42
N GLU A 186 -4.12 -32.06 -42.71
CA GLU A 186 -5.35 -31.94 -41.92
C GLU A 186 -5.21 -32.58 -40.53
N GLU A 187 -4.59 -33.76 -40.43
CA GLU A 187 -4.28 -34.40 -39.14
C GLU A 187 -3.39 -33.50 -38.28
N LEU A 188 -2.32 -32.94 -38.85
CA LEU A 188 -1.42 -32.04 -38.13
C LEU A 188 -2.18 -30.80 -37.61
N ARG A 189 -3.08 -30.22 -38.42
CA ARG A 189 -3.90 -29.07 -37.99
C ARG A 189 -4.79 -29.42 -36.79
N VAL A 190 -5.44 -30.58 -36.81
CA VAL A 190 -6.32 -31.02 -35.72
C VAL A 190 -5.51 -31.40 -34.48
N ARG A 191 -4.39 -32.10 -34.67
CA ARG A 191 -3.45 -32.46 -33.61
C ARG A 191 -2.93 -31.23 -32.87
N LEU A 192 -2.50 -30.20 -33.59
CA LEU A 192 -2.04 -28.95 -32.98
C LEU A 192 -3.14 -28.24 -32.18
N ALA A 193 -4.40 -28.35 -32.61
CA ALA A 193 -5.53 -27.80 -31.86
C ALA A 193 -5.81 -28.58 -30.56
N PHE A 194 -5.69 -29.92 -30.60
CA PHE A 194 -5.85 -30.79 -29.44
C PHE A 194 -4.69 -30.64 -28.44
N GLU A 195 -3.45 -30.74 -28.92
CA GLU A 195 -2.22 -30.62 -28.13
C GLU A 195 -1.97 -29.19 -27.63
N SER A 196 -2.75 -28.21 -28.08
CA SER A 196 -2.67 -26.81 -27.62
C SER A 196 -2.95 -26.72 -26.13
N ASN A 197 -1.89 -26.66 -25.33
CA ASN A 197 -1.96 -26.63 -23.88
C ASN A 197 -1.02 -25.57 -23.27
N VAL A 198 -1.39 -25.13 -22.07
CA VAL A 198 -0.59 -24.32 -21.17
C VAL A 198 -0.61 -25.03 -19.82
N ASP A 199 0.57 -25.32 -19.29
CA ASP A 199 0.74 -26.04 -18.01
C ASP A 199 -0.03 -27.38 -17.94
N GLY A 200 -0.15 -28.08 -19.08
CA GLY A 200 -0.84 -29.37 -19.16
C GLY A 200 -2.37 -29.29 -19.28
N VAL A 201 -2.94 -28.10 -19.38
CA VAL A 201 -4.38 -27.86 -19.60
C VAL A 201 -4.59 -27.27 -20.98
N ASN A 202 -5.64 -27.70 -21.71
CA ASN A 202 -5.94 -27.14 -23.03
C ASN A 202 -6.08 -25.59 -22.94
N THR A 203 -5.50 -24.87 -23.90
CA THR A 203 -5.42 -23.39 -23.87
C THR A 203 -6.79 -22.72 -23.69
N LYS A 204 -7.85 -23.27 -24.30
CA LYS A 204 -9.20 -22.75 -24.18
C LYS A 204 -9.78 -22.96 -22.78
N VAL A 205 -9.54 -24.14 -22.20
CA VAL A 205 -9.95 -24.47 -20.83
C VAL A 205 -9.21 -23.57 -19.84
N ALA A 206 -7.89 -23.47 -19.95
CA ALA A 206 -7.06 -22.61 -19.08
C ALA A 206 -7.50 -21.14 -19.14
N GLY A 207 -7.80 -20.63 -20.34
CA GLY A 207 -8.29 -19.26 -20.51
C GLY A 207 -9.64 -18.99 -19.84
N ILE A 208 -10.58 -19.95 -19.89
CA ILE A 208 -11.88 -19.82 -19.22
C ILE A 208 -11.75 -20.03 -17.71
N GLN A 209 -10.87 -20.93 -17.27
CA GLN A 209 -10.57 -21.15 -15.86
C GLN A 209 -10.04 -19.85 -15.21
N GLY A 210 -9.07 -19.17 -15.84
CA GLY A 210 -8.59 -17.88 -15.33
C GLY A 210 -9.68 -16.80 -15.26
N GLN A 211 -10.64 -16.80 -16.20
CA GLN A 211 -11.80 -15.91 -16.15
C GLN A 211 -12.76 -16.28 -15.00
N LEU A 212 -12.93 -17.56 -14.70
CA LEU A 212 -13.73 -18.03 -13.56
C LEU A 212 -13.07 -17.63 -12.23
N GLU A 213 -11.75 -17.83 -12.10
CA GLU A 213 -10.98 -17.41 -10.92
C GLU A 213 -11.10 -15.91 -10.68
N LYS A 214 -10.99 -15.09 -11.74
CA LYS A 214 -11.23 -13.64 -11.64
C LYS A 214 -12.65 -13.31 -11.16
N ALA A 215 -13.66 -14.00 -11.70
CA ALA A 215 -15.05 -13.79 -11.29
C ALA A 215 -15.31 -14.20 -9.83
N LEU A 216 -14.66 -15.28 -9.37
CA LEU A 216 -14.72 -15.72 -7.97
C LEU A 216 -14.05 -14.73 -7.04
N PHE A 217 -12.88 -14.19 -7.43
CA PHE A 217 -12.21 -13.13 -6.69
C PHE A 217 -13.09 -11.88 -6.58
N ASP A 218 -13.73 -11.46 -7.69
CA ASP A 218 -14.63 -10.30 -7.66
C ASP A 218 -15.85 -10.53 -6.76
N LEU A 219 -16.38 -11.77 -6.72
CA LEU A 219 -17.42 -12.17 -5.79
C LEU A 219 -16.93 -12.14 -4.33
N GLU A 220 -15.72 -12.61 -4.05
CA GLU A 220 -15.14 -12.54 -2.70
C GLU A 220 -14.96 -11.08 -2.24
N MET A 221 -14.53 -10.21 -3.15
CA MET A 221 -14.33 -8.78 -2.92
C MET A 221 -15.65 -8.00 -2.71
N THR A 222 -16.81 -8.66 -2.80
CA THR A 222 -18.09 -8.08 -2.35
C THR A 222 -18.17 -7.94 -0.83
N VAL A 223 -17.37 -8.71 -0.08
CA VAL A 223 -17.31 -8.65 1.38
C VAL A 223 -16.06 -7.88 1.78
N VAL A 224 -16.24 -6.64 2.22
CA VAL A 224 -15.12 -5.79 2.64
C VAL A 224 -14.80 -6.03 4.10
N ARG A 225 -13.54 -6.36 4.38
CA ARG A 225 -13.06 -6.76 5.72
C ARG A 225 -12.02 -5.79 6.27
N ALA A 226 -11.84 -5.83 7.60
CA ALA A 226 -10.82 -5.06 8.28
C ALA A 226 -9.40 -5.55 7.90
N PRO A 227 -8.49 -4.68 7.45
CA PRO A 227 -7.14 -5.07 7.04
C PRO A 227 -6.21 -5.43 8.22
N ALA A 228 -6.48 -4.86 9.40
CA ALA A 228 -5.74 -5.06 10.64
C ALA A 228 -6.69 -4.96 11.83
N ASP A 229 -6.18 -5.16 13.04
CA ASP A 229 -6.88 -4.78 14.27
C ASP A 229 -6.92 -3.24 14.34
N GLY A 230 -8.03 -2.68 14.82
CA GLY A 230 -8.22 -1.22 14.82
C GLY A 230 -9.67 -0.83 15.03
N MET A 231 -10.05 0.35 14.54
CA MET A 231 -11.42 0.84 14.62
C MET A 231 -11.83 1.59 13.36
N VAL A 232 -13.13 1.54 13.07
CA VAL A 232 -13.72 2.34 11.99
C VAL A 232 -14.21 3.67 12.55
N THR A 233 -13.84 4.78 11.92
CA THR A 233 -14.34 6.12 12.26
C THR A 233 -14.98 6.79 11.04
N GLN A 234 -15.70 7.89 11.28
CA GLN A 234 -16.30 8.72 10.22
C GLN A 234 -17.16 7.92 9.21
N MET A 235 -18.02 7.04 9.73
CA MET A 235 -18.85 6.15 8.90
C MET A 235 -20.04 6.90 8.28
N ALA A 236 -19.85 7.36 7.04
CA ALA A 236 -20.92 7.87 6.18
C ALA A 236 -21.63 6.75 5.38
N LEU A 237 -21.01 5.56 5.31
CA LEU A 237 -21.57 4.40 4.63
C LEU A 237 -22.93 3.98 5.24
N ARG A 238 -23.91 3.71 4.39
CA ARG A 238 -25.24 3.20 4.75
C ARG A 238 -25.70 2.20 3.68
N PRO A 239 -26.56 1.22 4.04
CA PRO A 239 -27.21 0.36 3.06
C PRO A 239 -27.92 1.19 1.96
N GLY A 240 -27.81 0.74 0.72
CA GLY A 240 -28.36 1.41 -0.47
C GLY A 240 -27.39 2.38 -1.16
N ILE A 241 -26.28 2.78 -0.53
CA ILE A 241 -25.25 3.58 -1.19
C ILE A 241 -24.51 2.73 -2.23
N VAL A 242 -24.18 3.34 -3.37
CA VAL A 242 -23.30 2.73 -4.37
C VAL A 242 -21.85 3.02 -3.98
N ALA A 243 -21.10 1.97 -3.64
CA ALA A 243 -19.68 2.06 -3.34
C ALA A 243 -18.84 1.77 -4.59
N VAL A 244 -17.71 2.47 -4.73
CA VAL A 244 -16.79 2.38 -5.87
C VAL A 244 -15.33 2.36 -5.41
N PRO A 245 -14.39 1.76 -6.16
CA PRO A 245 -13.00 1.60 -5.71
C PRO A 245 -12.20 2.89 -5.52
N MET A 246 -12.48 3.91 -6.33
CA MET A 246 -11.81 5.22 -6.24
C MET A 246 -12.85 6.32 -6.11
N PRO A 247 -13.46 6.50 -4.93
CA PRO A 247 -14.45 7.53 -4.73
C PRO A 247 -13.76 8.90 -4.56
N LEU A 248 -14.43 9.97 -4.99
CA LEU A 248 -13.98 11.34 -4.71
C LEU A 248 -13.97 11.67 -3.20
N ARG A 249 -14.80 10.96 -2.43
CA ARG A 249 -14.89 11.06 -0.97
C ARG A 249 -14.99 9.66 -0.41
N SER A 250 -14.10 9.30 0.50
CA SER A 250 -14.18 7.99 1.17
C SER A 250 -15.44 7.92 2.03
N LEU A 251 -16.04 6.73 2.09
CA LEU A 251 -17.31 6.49 2.81
C LEU A 251 -17.08 6.07 4.27
N MET A 252 -15.86 5.67 4.61
CA MET A 252 -15.43 5.33 5.97
C MET A 252 -13.90 5.40 6.10
N SER A 253 -13.42 5.72 7.29
CA SER A 253 -11.97 5.73 7.60
C SER A 253 -11.66 4.64 8.63
N PHE A 254 -10.55 3.94 8.46
CA PHE A 254 -10.07 2.93 9.40
C PHE A 254 -8.78 3.41 10.07
N ILE A 255 -8.74 3.33 11.39
CA ILE A 255 -7.56 3.67 12.20
C ILE A 255 -7.01 2.34 12.72
N PRO A 256 -5.84 1.89 12.23
CA PRO A 256 -5.17 0.69 12.74
C PRO A 256 -4.80 0.85 14.21
N ASP A 257 -4.77 -0.27 14.91
CA ASP A 257 -4.24 -0.34 16.27
C ASP A 257 -2.71 -0.50 16.25
N GLU A 258 -2.01 0.62 16.05
CA GLU A 258 -0.56 0.69 15.97
C GLU A 258 0.02 1.69 16.98
N ASP A 259 1.31 1.55 17.27
CA ASP A 259 2.05 2.48 18.14
C ASP A 259 2.02 3.90 17.55
N ARG A 260 1.80 4.88 18.43
CA ARG A 260 1.54 6.27 18.04
C ARG A 260 2.68 7.16 18.50
N TYR A 261 3.16 7.99 17.60
CA TYR A 261 4.26 8.92 17.87
C TYR A 261 3.73 10.32 18.12
N PHE A 262 4.36 11.04 19.05
CA PHE A 262 4.21 12.48 19.16
C PHE A 262 5.21 13.17 18.27
N ALA A 263 4.74 13.97 17.32
CA ALA A 263 5.63 14.78 16.50
C ALA A 263 5.74 16.19 17.09
N GLY A 264 6.95 16.61 17.44
CA GLY A 264 7.28 17.97 17.86
C GLY A 264 7.95 18.76 16.75
N ALA A 265 7.53 20.00 16.52
CA ALA A 265 8.13 20.89 15.52
C ALA A 265 9.16 21.83 16.18
N PHE A 266 10.44 21.48 16.09
CA PHE A 266 11.57 22.19 16.70
C PHE A 266 12.29 23.13 15.73
N TRP A 267 13.01 24.11 16.28
CA TRP A 267 13.84 25.01 15.47
C TRP A 267 15.01 24.27 14.83
N GLN A 268 15.40 24.65 13.60
CA GLN A 268 16.46 23.95 12.85
C GLN A 268 17.83 23.96 13.55
N ASN A 269 18.14 25.00 14.33
CA ASN A 269 19.36 25.05 15.13
C ASN A 269 19.44 23.95 16.20
N SER A 270 18.30 23.36 16.58
CA SER A 270 18.22 22.24 17.54
C SER A 270 18.93 20.99 17.01
N LEU A 271 19.03 20.81 15.68
CA LEU A 271 19.74 19.68 15.06
C LEU A 271 21.22 19.59 15.44
N LEU A 272 21.82 20.70 15.89
CA LEU A 272 23.22 20.71 16.32
C LEU A 272 23.45 19.92 17.62
N ARG A 273 22.38 19.64 18.38
CA ARG A 273 22.45 18.98 19.71
C ARG A 273 21.57 17.75 19.83
N LEU A 274 20.46 17.72 19.11
CA LEU A 274 19.43 16.69 19.20
C LEU A 274 19.90 15.37 18.56
N LYS A 275 19.69 14.26 19.26
CA LYS A 275 20.00 12.91 18.80
C LYS A 275 18.84 11.95 19.06
N GLU A 276 18.78 10.88 18.27
CA GLU A 276 17.89 9.76 18.54
C GLU A 276 18.27 9.10 19.88
N GLY A 277 17.27 8.77 20.69
CA GLY A 277 17.43 8.24 22.05
C GLY A 277 17.46 9.28 23.17
N ASP A 278 17.55 10.59 22.87
CA ASP A 278 17.48 11.65 23.88
C ASP A 278 16.18 11.55 24.70
N GLU A 279 16.24 11.86 26.00
CA GLU A 279 15.06 11.88 26.86
C GLU A 279 14.12 13.02 26.44
N ALA A 280 12.82 12.77 26.42
CA ALA A 280 11.81 13.78 26.11
C ALA A 280 10.68 13.76 27.14
N GLU A 281 10.12 14.94 27.43
CA GLU A 281 8.88 15.07 28.20
C GLU A 281 7.84 15.76 27.30
N VAL A 282 6.61 15.26 27.32
CA VAL A 282 5.46 15.83 26.64
C VAL A 282 4.38 16.14 27.66
N ILE A 283 3.79 17.33 27.56
CA ILE A 283 2.58 17.71 28.29
C ILE A 283 1.45 17.84 27.29
N LEU A 284 0.26 17.35 27.64
CA LEU A 284 -0.92 17.45 26.79
C LEU A 284 -1.79 18.60 27.24
N ASP A 285 -2.42 19.28 26.30
CA ASP A 285 -3.39 20.33 26.63
C ASP A 285 -4.64 19.73 27.29
N GLY A 286 -5.01 18.50 26.89
CA GLY A 286 -6.10 17.74 27.49
C GLY A 286 -5.77 17.02 28.80
N ALA A 287 -4.51 17.04 29.25
CA ALA A 287 -4.08 16.45 30.52
C ALA A 287 -3.27 17.45 31.37
N PRO A 288 -3.88 18.54 31.87
CA PRO A 288 -3.17 19.53 32.66
C PRO A 288 -2.51 18.91 33.90
N GLY A 289 -1.27 19.32 34.19
CA GLY A 289 -0.48 18.86 35.34
C GLY A 289 0.18 17.48 35.18
N GLU A 290 -0.21 16.68 34.18
CA GLU A 290 0.41 15.39 33.86
C GLU A 290 1.60 15.59 32.90
N VAL A 291 2.66 14.82 33.11
CA VAL A 291 3.84 14.81 32.23
C VAL A 291 4.12 13.40 31.77
N PHE A 292 4.20 13.23 30.47
CA PHE A 292 4.49 11.96 29.83
C PHE A 292 5.96 11.91 29.45
N ILE A 293 6.65 10.91 29.96
CA ILE A 293 8.08 10.70 29.73
C ILE A 293 8.25 9.77 28.53
N GLY A 294 9.14 10.14 27.63
CA GLY A 294 9.42 9.42 26.40
C GLY A 294 10.87 9.59 25.94
N LYS A 295 11.12 9.17 24.71
CA LYS A 295 12.43 9.32 24.06
C LYS A 295 12.26 9.78 22.63
N VAL A 296 13.28 10.44 22.10
CA VAL A 296 13.36 10.75 20.68
C VAL A 296 13.49 9.45 19.90
N ALA A 297 12.43 9.05 19.21
CA ALA A 297 12.42 7.87 18.36
C ALA A 297 13.16 8.14 17.05
N LYS A 298 12.84 9.26 16.40
CA LYS A 298 13.37 9.58 15.09
C LYS A 298 13.35 11.07 14.78
N ILE A 299 14.36 11.53 14.06
CA ILE A 299 14.39 12.87 13.48
C ILE A 299 14.02 12.74 12.01
N LEU A 300 12.98 13.44 11.54
CA LEU A 300 12.62 13.34 10.12
C LEU A 300 13.74 13.93 9.25
N PRO A 301 14.26 13.16 8.26
CA PRO A 301 15.43 13.56 7.48
C PRO A 301 15.10 14.63 6.42
N ALA A 302 13.82 14.84 6.12
CA ALA A 302 13.35 15.77 5.11
C ALA A 302 12.26 16.70 5.68
N MET A 303 12.22 17.93 5.16
CA MET A 303 11.25 18.96 5.53
C MET A 303 10.36 19.27 4.33
N ALA A 304 9.04 19.33 4.55
CA ALA A 304 8.06 19.53 3.49
C ALA A 304 8.24 20.87 2.75
N GLU A 305 8.78 21.89 3.43
CA GLU A 305 9.07 23.20 2.85
C GLU A 305 10.13 23.15 1.74
N GLY A 306 10.93 22.08 1.69
CA GLY A 306 11.89 21.82 0.61
C GLY A 306 11.43 20.79 -0.42
N GLU A 307 10.22 20.22 -0.28
CA GLU A 307 9.70 19.21 -1.21
C GLU A 307 9.31 19.85 -2.55
N ILE A 308 9.75 19.24 -3.65
CA ILE A 308 9.34 19.63 -5.01
C ILE A 308 8.60 18.44 -5.62
N GLN A 309 7.31 18.63 -5.87
CA GLN A 309 6.49 17.65 -6.57
C GLN A 309 6.45 17.93 -8.07
N SER A 310 6.41 16.86 -8.87
CA SER A 310 6.22 16.93 -10.31
C SER A 310 4.78 17.36 -10.62
N SER A 311 4.56 18.66 -10.75
CA SER A 311 3.24 19.26 -11.00
C SER A 311 3.14 19.98 -12.36
N GLY A 312 4.24 20.05 -13.12
CA GLY A 312 4.32 20.82 -14.37
C GLY A 312 4.38 22.34 -14.19
N ALA A 313 4.32 22.85 -12.96
CA ALA A 313 4.47 24.27 -12.64
C ALA A 313 5.93 24.63 -12.34
N LEU A 314 6.33 25.87 -12.68
CA LEU A 314 7.64 26.42 -12.34
C LEU A 314 7.70 26.81 -10.86
N ILE A 315 8.90 26.67 -10.26
CA ILE A 315 9.14 27.00 -8.84
C ILE A 315 9.13 28.52 -8.66
N SER A 316 8.36 29.00 -7.68
CA SER A 316 8.30 30.44 -7.36
C SER A 316 9.32 30.83 -6.29
N SER A 317 9.77 32.08 -6.28
CA SER A 317 10.64 32.61 -5.21
C SER A 317 10.00 32.55 -3.83
N ARG A 318 8.67 32.49 -3.72
CA ARG A 318 7.94 32.34 -2.45
C ARG A 318 8.27 31.01 -1.77
N ASN A 319 8.49 29.95 -2.55
CA ASN A 319 8.88 28.64 -2.01
C ASN A 319 10.24 28.74 -1.29
N LEU A 320 11.19 29.51 -1.82
CA LEU A 320 12.52 29.71 -1.22
C LEU A 320 12.49 30.53 0.08
N MET A 321 11.44 31.34 0.30
CA MET A 321 11.32 32.19 1.49
C MET A 321 10.66 31.46 2.68
N GLN A 322 10.00 30.32 2.46
CA GLN A 322 9.36 29.55 3.52
C GLN A 322 10.41 28.90 4.42
N ARG A 323 10.39 29.23 5.72
CA ARG A 323 11.26 28.60 6.72
C ARG A 323 10.49 27.53 7.46
N GLY A 324 10.96 26.29 7.37
CA GLY A 324 10.35 25.16 8.07
C GLY A 324 10.91 24.91 9.46
N ARG A 325 10.32 23.93 10.13
CA ARG A 325 10.79 23.37 11.41
C ARG A 325 11.16 21.91 11.27
N VAL A 326 12.06 21.46 12.12
CA VAL A 326 12.46 20.06 12.16
C VAL A 326 11.41 19.29 12.92
N ILE A 327 10.86 18.26 12.29
CA ILE A 327 9.89 17.37 12.91
C ILE A 327 10.65 16.24 13.58
N VAL A 328 10.40 16.06 14.87
CA VAL A 328 11.01 15.02 15.70
C VAL A 328 9.90 14.15 16.25
N LEU A 329 9.99 12.84 16.01
CA LEU A 329 9.09 11.83 16.54
C LEU A 329 9.57 11.43 17.93
N ILE A 330 8.66 11.51 18.89
CA ILE A 330 8.85 11.18 20.30
C ILE A 330 7.98 9.96 20.58
N GLU A 331 8.61 8.89 21.02
CA GLU A 331 7.94 7.69 21.52
C GLU A 331 7.68 7.87 23.01
N ILE A 332 6.44 7.62 23.43
CA ILE A 332 5.97 7.73 24.80
C ILE A 332 5.38 6.37 25.21
N ASP A 333 5.45 6.02 26.49
CA ASP A 333 4.81 4.80 26.97
C ASP A 333 3.28 4.83 26.73
N HIS A 334 2.81 3.92 25.89
CA HIS A 334 1.55 4.03 25.14
C HIS A 334 0.30 3.72 25.98
N HIS A 335 0.44 2.96 27.07
CA HIS A 335 -0.71 2.41 27.80
C HIS A 335 -1.52 3.48 28.54
N GLU A 336 -0.89 4.58 28.98
CA GLU A 336 -1.60 5.61 29.74
C GLU A 336 -2.32 6.65 28.88
N ILE A 337 -1.84 6.89 27.65
CA ILE A 337 -2.37 7.93 26.76
C ILE A 337 -3.50 7.38 25.89
N ARG A 338 -3.31 6.18 25.33
CA ARG A 338 -4.19 5.60 24.31
C ARG A 338 -5.64 5.40 24.78
N ASP A 339 -5.84 5.00 26.03
CA ASP A 339 -7.16 4.70 26.57
C ASP A 339 -7.88 5.94 27.12
N LYS A 340 -7.12 6.99 27.46
CA LYS A 340 -7.65 8.21 28.07
C LYS A 340 -7.92 9.33 27.06
N PHE A 341 -7.20 9.35 25.94
CA PHE A 341 -7.22 10.47 25.00
C PHE A 341 -7.55 10.03 23.56
N PRO A 342 -8.34 10.83 22.82
CA PRO A 342 -8.58 10.58 21.42
C PRO A 342 -7.29 10.75 20.60
N ALA A 343 -7.18 10.02 19.49
CA ALA A 343 -6.05 10.15 18.59
C ALA A 343 -5.95 11.60 18.05
N GLY A 344 -4.75 12.18 18.07
CA GLY A 344 -4.48 13.51 17.54
C GLY A 344 -4.45 14.63 18.57
N VAL A 345 -4.36 14.30 19.87
CA VAL A 345 -4.21 15.30 20.93
C VAL A 345 -2.98 16.19 20.71
N SER A 346 -3.14 17.47 21.07
CA SER A 346 -2.07 18.47 20.99
C SER A 346 -1.43 18.66 22.36
N GLY A 347 -0.19 19.14 22.32
CA GLY A 347 0.57 19.42 23.51
C GLY A 347 1.87 20.14 23.21
N GLN A 348 2.77 20.08 24.18
CA GLN A 348 4.05 20.76 24.16
C GLN A 348 5.13 19.76 24.54
N ALA A 349 6.31 19.87 23.93
CA ALA A 349 7.39 18.92 24.11
C ALA A 349 8.71 19.62 24.44
N ALA A 350 9.50 19.01 25.30
CA ALA A 350 10.89 19.38 25.54
C ALA A 350 11.80 18.15 25.42
N ILE A 351 12.97 18.35 24.84
CA ILE A 351 13.99 17.31 24.65
C ILE A 351 15.22 17.67 25.49
N TYR A 352 15.77 16.67 26.17
CA TYR A 352 16.89 16.80 27.08
C TYR A 352 18.11 16.09 26.50
N THR A 353 19.02 16.88 25.93
CA THR A 353 20.33 16.39 25.44
C THR A 353 21.34 16.21 26.58
N ASP A 354 22.43 15.49 26.33
CA ASP A 354 23.52 15.26 27.30
C ASP A 354 24.30 16.53 27.70
N HIS A 355 24.14 17.63 26.96
CA HIS A 355 24.91 18.84 27.18
C HIS A 355 24.26 19.75 28.24
N PHE A 356 25.04 20.23 29.22
CA PHE A 356 24.57 21.14 30.28
C PHE A 356 23.40 20.58 31.10
N SER A 357 23.51 19.33 31.56
CA SER A 357 22.47 18.60 32.32
C SER A 357 21.82 19.38 33.49
N HIS A 358 22.56 20.27 34.16
CA HIS A 358 22.00 21.14 35.21
C HIS A 358 20.85 22.04 34.71
N VAL A 359 20.91 22.46 33.44
CA VAL A 359 19.90 23.33 32.81
C VAL A 359 18.71 22.52 32.28
N ALA A 360 18.89 21.21 32.07
CA ALA A 360 17.80 20.28 31.79
C ALA A 360 16.77 20.25 32.94
N VAL A 361 17.24 20.26 34.19
CA VAL A 361 16.38 20.29 35.38
C VAL A 361 15.48 21.53 35.37
N MET A 362 16.05 22.70 35.04
CA MET A 362 15.26 23.93 34.90
C MET A 362 14.21 23.81 33.80
N ARG A 363 14.55 23.22 32.65
CA ARG A 363 13.58 22.97 31.57
C ARG A 363 12.46 22.02 32.02
N LYS A 364 12.75 20.94 32.74
CA LYS A 364 11.74 20.02 33.31
C LYS A 364 10.78 20.75 34.24
N VAL A 365 11.29 21.59 35.14
CA VAL A 365 10.46 22.39 36.05
C VAL A 365 9.56 23.36 35.27
N LEU A 366 10.11 24.07 34.28
CA LEU A 366 9.33 25.03 33.49
C LEU A 366 8.25 24.35 32.64
N LEU A 367 8.54 23.17 32.08
CA LEU A 367 7.55 22.38 31.34
C LEU A 367 6.42 21.92 32.27
N ARG A 368 6.73 21.43 33.47
CA ARG A 368 5.73 21.06 34.48
C ARG A 368 4.88 22.25 34.90
N MET A 369 5.50 23.40 35.20
CA MET A 369 4.77 24.63 35.50
C MET A 369 3.83 25.02 34.36
N GLN A 370 4.26 24.87 33.11
CA GLN A 370 3.43 25.11 31.93
C GLN A 370 2.28 24.11 31.84
N GLY A 371 2.50 22.83 32.17
CA GLY A 371 1.44 21.82 32.28
C GLY A 371 0.40 22.17 33.33
N TRP A 372 0.80 22.72 34.49
CA TRP A 372 -0.15 23.23 35.49
C TRP A 372 -0.89 24.48 35.02
N LEU A 373 -0.23 25.37 34.26
CA LEU A 373 -0.88 26.54 33.66
C LEU A 373 -1.98 26.15 32.66
N ASN A 374 -1.93 24.96 32.07
CA ASN A 374 -2.99 24.50 31.19
C ASN A 374 -4.35 24.43 31.93
N TYR A 375 -4.40 24.27 33.27
CA TYR A 375 -5.66 24.38 34.03
C TYR A 375 -6.30 25.78 34.00
N LEU A 376 -5.52 26.82 33.71
CA LEU A 376 -5.97 28.21 33.77
C LEU A 376 -6.29 28.80 32.40
N PHE A 377 -5.60 28.34 31.36
CA PHE A 377 -5.64 28.96 30.04
C PHE A 377 -6.28 28.09 28.96
N HIS A 378 -6.56 26.81 29.26
CA HIS A 378 -7.24 25.85 28.40
C HIS A 378 -8.33 25.14 29.21
#